data_AF-A0A7Y8CNP1-F1
#
_entry.id   AF-A0A7Y8CNP1-F1
#
_cell.length_a   1.000
_cell.length_b   1.000
_cell.length_c   1.000
_cell.angle_alpha   90.00
_cell.angle_beta   90.00
_cell.angle_gamma   90.00
#
_symmetry.space_group_name_H-M   'P 1'
#
loop_
_entity.id
_entity.type
_entity.pdbx_description
1 polymer ?
#
loop_
_entity_poly.entity_id
_entity_poly.type
_entity_poly.pdbx_seq_one_letter_code
_entity_poly.pdbx_strand_id
1 'polypeptide(L)'
;LLSLWAYSFSAALPLLVLLNLATLVVVGLQQWHSRKSIKFQPQELADRLLQVQENERHRLSRELHDDIGQLLTAAKLQSEWLKRRLPEDLQSQCTVLCNTLNETLAKVRDVSAILNPRQLASLGLEASLRAHLLKTL
;
A
#
# COMPACT_ATOMS: atom_id res chain seq x y z
N LEU A 1 -67.70 -45.00 -16.44
CA LEU A 1 -67.35 -44.10 -15.30
C LEU A 1 -65.92 -44.33 -14.82
N LEU A 2 -65.51 -45.57 -14.50
CA LEU A 2 -64.12 -45.90 -14.12
C LEU A 2 -63.06 -45.53 -15.18
N SER A 3 -63.35 -45.74 -16.47
CA SER A 3 -62.42 -45.42 -17.57
C SER A 3 -62.20 -43.91 -17.78
N LEU A 4 -63.22 -43.08 -17.54
CA LEU A 4 -63.11 -41.62 -17.63
C LEU A 4 -62.31 -41.02 -16.47
N TRP A 5 -62.44 -41.60 -15.27
CA TRP A 5 -61.63 -41.24 -14.10
C TRP A 5 -60.17 -41.64 -14.27
N ALA A 6 -59.90 -42.84 -14.79
CA ALA A 6 -58.55 -43.30 -15.07
C ALA A 6 -57.84 -42.45 -16.14
N TYR A 7 -58.57 -42.03 -17.18
CA TYR A 7 -58.04 -41.13 -18.23
C TYR A 7 -57.78 -39.71 -17.71
N SER A 8 -58.67 -39.18 -16.86
CA SER A 8 -58.49 -37.86 -16.24
C SER A 8 -57.30 -37.85 -15.28
N PHE A 9 -57.07 -38.94 -14.57
CA PHE A 9 -55.91 -39.11 -13.67
C PHE A 9 -54.59 -39.27 -14.45
N SER A 10 -54.59 -40.03 -15.55
CA SER A 10 -53.40 -40.21 -16.39
C SER A 10 -53.02 -38.94 -17.17
N ALA A 11 -54.00 -38.10 -17.52
CA ALA A 11 -53.78 -36.81 -18.18
C ALA A 11 -53.31 -35.70 -17.21
N ALA A 12 -53.59 -35.82 -15.91
CA ALA A 12 -53.18 -34.83 -14.90
C ALA A 12 -51.69 -34.94 -14.53
N LEU A 13 -51.12 -36.15 -14.53
CA LEU A 13 -49.71 -36.40 -14.23
C LEU A 13 -48.72 -35.64 -15.14
N PRO A 14 -48.83 -35.69 -16.49
CA PRO A 14 -47.89 -34.97 -17.36
C PRO A 14 -47.99 -33.45 -17.18
N LEU A 15 -49.18 -32.91 -16.91
CA LEU A 15 -49.37 -31.49 -16.64
C LEU A 15 -48.66 -31.05 -15.35
N LEU A 16 -48.76 -31.86 -14.30
CA LEU A 16 -48.10 -31.62 -13.02
C LEU A 16 -46.57 -31.67 -13.15
N VAL A 17 -46.05 -32.61 -13.96
CA VAL A 17 -44.61 -32.70 -14.27
C VAL A 17 -44.13 -31.47 -15.04
N LEU A 18 -44.88 -31.04 -16.06
CA LEU A 18 -44.55 -29.83 -16.82
C LEU A 18 -44.52 -28.57 -15.95
N LEU A 19 -45.48 -28.43 -15.03
CA LEU A 19 -45.51 -27.31 -14.08
C LEU A 19 -44.27 -27.32 -13.17
N ASN A 20 -43.88 -28.48 -12.63
CA ASN A 20 -42.69 -28.59 -11.79
C ASN A 20 -41.40 -28.33 -12.57
N LEU A 21 -41.32 -28.75 -13.83
CA LEU A 21 -40.18 -28.44 -14.69
C LEU A 21 -40.10 -26.93 -14.96
N ALA A 22 -41.22 -26.28 -15.23
CA ALA A 22 -41.28 -24.84 -15.46
C ALA A 22 -40.81 -24.06 -14.21
N THR A 23 -41.24 -24.44 -13.01
CA THR A 23 -40.79 -23.77 -11.77
C THR A 23 -39.30 -23.99 -11.52
N LEU A 24 -38.76 -25.19 -11.75
CA LEU A 24 -37.33 -25.46 -11.65
C LEU A 24 -36.50 -24.64 -12.65
N VAL A 25 -36.98 -24.50 -13.89
CA VAL A 25 -36.32 -23.67 -14.91
C VAL A 25 -36.35 -22.20 -14.52
N VAL A 26 -37.48 -21.67 -14.05
CA VAL A 26 -37.60 -20.28 -13.61
C VAL A 26 -36.70 -19.99 -12.42
N VAL A 27 -36.72 -20.85 -11.39
CA VAL A 27 -35.85 -20.73 -10.21
C VAL A 27 -34.37 -20.86 -10.60
N GLY A 28 -34.06 -21.77 -11.54
CA GLY A 28 -32.70 -21.94 -12.08
C GLY A 28 -32.20 -20.70 -12.81
N LEU A 29 -33.03 -20.10 -13.67
CA LEU A 29 -32.72 -18.86 -14.39
C LEU A 29 -32.58 -17.67 -13.44
N GLN A 30 -33.45 -17.57 -12.44
CA GLN A 30 -33.40 -16.53 -11.42
C GLN A 30 -32.14 -16.66 -10.55
N GLN A 31 -31.76 -17.89 -10.16
CA GLN A 31 -30.53 -18.15 -9.42
C GLN A 31 -29.29 -17.86 -10.27
N TRP A 32 -29.33 -18.17 -11.57
CA TRP A 32 -28.23 -17.87 -12.49
C TRP A 32 -28.04 -16.35 -12.66
N HIS A 33 -29.13 -15.60 -12.76
CA HIS A 33 -29.08 -14.14 -12.80
C HIS A 33 -28.52 -13.55 -11.49
N SER A 34 -28.98 -14.03 -10.34
CA SER A 34 -28.52 -13.57 -9.01
C SER A 34 -27.07 -13.98 -8.67
N ARG A 35 -26.54 -15.06 -9.28
CA ARG A 35 -25.14 -15.46 -9.12
C ARG A 35 -24.16 -14.56 -9.90
N LYS A 36 -24.64 -13.81 -10.90
CA LYS A 36 -23.78 -12.89 -11.67
C LYS A 36 -23.44 -11.58 -10.94
N SER A 37 -24.09 -11.27 -9.82
CA SER A 37 -23.97 -9.96 -9.16
C SER A 37 -23.14 -9.94 -7.87
N ILE A 38 -22.30 -10.94 -7.59
CA ILE A 38 -21.43 -10.92 -6.40
C ILE A 38 -19.98 -11.18 -6.80
N LYS A 39 -19.12 -10.17 -6.57
CA LYS A 39 -17.75 -10.21 -5.99
C LYS A 39 -16.75 -9.28 -6.71
N PHE A 40 -16.77 -7.96 -6.47
CA PHE A 40 -15.58 -7.09 -6.68
C PHE A 40 -15.43 -5.89 -5.72
N GLN A 41 -16.30 -5.72 -4.72
CA GLN A 41 -16.11 -4.67 -3.71
C GLN A 41 -14.90 -4.84 -2.77
N PRO A 42 -14.51 -6.05 -2.31
CA PRO A 42 -13.39 -6.17 -1.38
C PRO A 42 -12.04 -5.91 -2.02
N GLN A 43 -11.87 -6.18 -3.32
CA GLN A 43 -10.63 -5.92 -4.04
C GLN A 43 -10.44 -4.41 -4.28
N GLU A 44 -11.50 -3.71 -4.72
CA GLU A 44 -11.40 -2.26 -4.93
C GLU A 44 -11.12 -1.51 -3.61
N LEU A 45 -11.71 -1.96 -2.49
CA LEU A 45 -11.42 -1.38 -1.18
C LEU A 45 -9.98 -1.68 -0.74
N ALA A 46 -9.50 -2.91 -0.95
CA ALA A 46 -8.11 -3.28 -0.66
C ALA A 46 -7.12 -2.45 -1.48
N ASP A 47 -7.38 -2.26 -2.77
CA ASP A 47 -6.53 -1.46 -3.65
C ASP A 47 -6.51 0.01 -3.23
N ARG A 48 -7.67 0.59 -2.88
CA ARG A 48 -7.74 1.96 -2.35
C ARG A 48 -6.99 2.09 -1.02
N LEU A 49 -7.10 1.12 -0.12
CA LEU A 49 -6.37 1.12 1.15
C LEU A 49 -4.85 1.05 0.93
N LEU A 50 -4.40 0.18 0.02
CA LEU A 50 -2.99 0.10 -0.36
C LEU A 50 -2.50 1.42 -0.95
N GLN A 51 -3.28 2.04 -1.83
CA GLN A 51 -2.93 3.33 -2.43
C GLN A 51 -2.84 4.45 -1.38
N VAL A 52 -3.78 4.51 -0.44
CA VAL A 52 -3.73 5.46 0.68
C VAL A 52 -2.49 5.21 1.54
N GLN A 53 -2.17 3.94 1.85
CA GLN A 53 -0.99 3.60 2.63
C GLN A 53 0.32 3.94 1.92
N GLU A 54 0.42 3.72 0.60
CA GLU A 54 1.59 4.12 -0.19
C GLU A 54 1.74 5.65 -0.20
N ASN A 55 0.66 6.39 -0.42
CA ASN A 55 0.66 7.85 -0.40
C ASN A 55 1.07 8.41 0.97
N GLU A 56 0.57 7.81 2.05
CA GLU A 56 0.91 8.15 3.42
C GLU A 56 2.41 7.95 3.68
N ARG A 57 2.95 6.78 3.30
CA ARG A 57 4.38 6.49 3.41
C ARG A 57 5.24 7.50 2.64
N HIS A 58 4.83 7.85 1.42
CA HIS A 58 5.52 8.88 0.63
C HIS A 58 5.46 10.26 1.29
N ARG A 59 4.31 10.65 1.87
CA ARG A 59 4.18 11.92 2.58
C ARG A 59 5.08 11.94 3.81
N LEU A 60 5.02 10.92 4.65
CA LEU A 60 5.83 10.80 5.87
C LEU A 60 7.34 10.80 5.56
N SER A 61 7.77 10.10 4.50
CA SER A 61 9.17 10.11 4.07
C SER A 61 9.66 11.51 3.70
N ARG A 62 8.84 12.28 2.96
CA ARG A 62 9.15 13.68 2.62
C ARG A 62 9.16 14.58 3.85
N GLU A 63 8.15 14.51 4.70
CA GLU A 63 8.05 15.31 5.93
C GLU A 63 9.25 15.04 6.86
N LEU A 64 9.65 13.78 7.02
CA LEU A 64 10.84 13.42 7.79
C LEU A 64 12.13 13.95 7.17
N HIS A 65 12.29 13.85 5.85
CA HIS A 65 13.51 14.29 5.17
C HIS A 65 13.63 15.83 5.15
N ASP A 66 12.55 16.50 4.76
CA ASP A 66 12.51 17.94 4.51
C ASP A 66 12.43 18.73 5.82
N ASP A 67 11.59 18.33 6.79
CA ASP A 67 11.50 19.09 8.04
C ASP A 67 12.56 18.62 9.03
N ILE A 68 12.49 17.35 9.46
CA ILE A 68 13.36 16.84 10.53
C ILE A 68 14.82 16.72 10.05
N GLY A 69 15.03 16.21 8.83
CA GLY A 69 16.36 16.05 8.26
C GLY A 69 17.10 17.38 8.07
N GLN A 70 16.41 18.42 7.59
CA GLN A 70 17.01 19.75 7.44
C GLN A 70 17.29 20.40 8.79
N LEU A 71 16.37 20.32 9.76
CA LEU A 71 16.59 20.84 11.12
C LEU A 71 17.79 20.18 11.80
N LEU A 72 17.93 18.85 11.70
CA LEU A 72 19.10 18.14 12.24
C LEU A 72 20.40 18.54 11.53
N THR A 73 20.35 18.76 10.22
CA THR A 73 21.51 19.26 9.46
C THR A 73 21.92 20.65 9.94
N ALA A 74 20.96 21.55 10.14
CA ALA A 74 21.22 22.89 10.67
C ALA A 74 21.78 22.84 12.11
N ALA A 75 21.21 21.99 12.97
CA ALA A 75 21.69 21.80 14.34
C ALA A 75 23.14 21.27 14.37
N LYS A 76 23.47 20.31 13.50
CA LYS A 76 24.83 19.80 13.35
C LYS A 76 25.80 20.91 12.95
N LEU A 77 25.49 21.69 11.91
CA LEU A 77 26.35 22.79 11.44
C LEU A 77 26.57 23.84 12.53
N GLN A 78 25.53 24.19 13.27
CA GLN A 78 25.63 25.09 14.43
C GLN A 78 26.53 24.51 15.53
N SER A 79 26.38 23.21 15.83
CA SER A 79 27.21 22.53 16.83
C SER A 79 28.69 22.47 16.41
N GLU A 80 28.99 22.17 15.14
CA GLU A 80 30.35 22.19 14.61
C GLU A 80 30.97 23.58 14.62
N TRP A 81 30.18 24.61 14.32
CA TRP A 81 30.61 26.00 14.41
C TRP A 81 30.91 26.40 15.86
N LEU A 82 30.06 25.98 16.80
CA LEU A 82 30.25 26.25 18.23
C LEU A 82 31.48 25.54 18.79
N LYS A 83 31.73 24.29 18.38
CA LYS A 83 32.93 23.52 18.76
C LYS A 83 34.22 24.28 18.53
N ARG A 84 34.33 25.02 17.42
CA ARG A 84 35.52 25.81 17.05
C ARG A 84 35.74 27.04 17.94
N ARG A 85 34.74 27.44 18.72
CA ARG A 85 34.75 28.63 19.59
C ARG A 85 34.74 28.28 21.08
N LEU A 86 34.64 27.00 21.41
CA LEU A 86 34.59 26.51 22.79
C LEU A 86 36.01 26.34 23.37
N PRO A 87 36.20 26.63 24.66
CA PRO A 87 37.37 26.21 25.43
C PRO A 87 37.65 24.70 25.32
N GLU A 88 38.91 24.28 25.38
CA GLU A 88 39.33 22.88 25.20
C GLU A 88 38.62 21.89 26.13
N ASP A 89 38.36 22.28 27.37
CA ASP A 89 37.65 21.50 28.38
C ASP A 89 36.20 21.15 27.98
N LEU A 90 35.56 21.99 27.15
CA LEU A 90 34.20 21.79 26.65
C LEU A 90 34.14 21.17 25.24
N GLN A 91 35.26 21.11 24.51
CA GLN A 91 35.29 20.54 23.16
C GLN A 91 34.97 19.04 23.13
N SER A 92 35.32 18.30 24.19
CA SER A 92 35.00 16.88 24.33
C SER A 92 33.49 16.64 24.37
N GLN A 93 32.76 17.40 25.21
CA GLN A 93 31.31 17.33 25.34
C GLN A 93 30.61 17.76 24.04
N CYS A 94 31.10 18.83 23.39
CA CYS A 94 30.56 19.26 22.11
C CYS A 94 30.79 18.23 20.99
N THR A 95 31.89 17.48 21.05
CA THR A 95 32.14 16.36 20.12
C THR A 95 31.13 15.24 20.30
N VAL A 96 30.76 14.90 21.55
CA VAL A 96 29.70 13.93 21.83
C VAL A 96 28.38 14.39 21.23
N LEU A 97 28.01 15.67 21.43
CA LEU A 97 26.79 16.24 20.84
C LEU A 97 26.79 16.14 19.30
N CYS A 98 27.88 16.51 18.64
CA CYS A 98 28.01 16.36 17.18
C CYS A 98 27.84 14.90 16.74
N ASN A 99 28.39 13.94 17.48
CA ASN A 99 28.25 12.52 17.17
C ASN A 99 26.80 12.04 17.33
N THR A 100 26.12 12.46 18.41
CA THR A 100 24.68 12.15 18.61
C THR A 100 23.82 12.73 17.49
N LEU A 101 24.09 13.96 17.05
CA LEU A 101 23.38 14.57 15.91
C LEU A 101 23.63 13.80 14.61
N ASN A 102 24.88 13.36 14.36
CA ASN A 102 25.21 12.53 13.20
C ASN A 102 24.46 11.18 13.22
N GLU A 103 24.44 10.50 14.36
CA GLU A 103 23.74 9.22 14.52
C GLU A 103 22.23 9.40 14.33
N THR A 104 21.65 10.46 14.90
CA THR A 104 20.22 10.77 14.76
C THR A 104 19.86 11.03 13.31
N LEU A 105 20.69 11.79 12.60
CA LEU A 105 20.49 12.09 11.18
C LEU A 105 20.60 10.84 10.30
N ALA A 106 21.51 9.91 10.63
CA ALA A 106 21.59 8.61 9.97
C ALA A 106 20.31 7.79 10.17
N LYS A 107 19.82 7.68 11.42
CA LYS A 107 18.57 6.96 11.73
C LYS A 107 17.35 7.55 11.00
N VAL A 108 17.24 8.88 10.94
CA VAL A 108 16.15 9.54 10.20
C VAL A 108 16.23 9.24 8.71
N ARG A 109 17.43 9.23 8.12
CA ARG A 109 17.64 8.84 6.72
C ARG A 109 17.23 7.39 6.46
N ASP A 110 17.59 6.47 7.36
CA ASP A 110 17.21 5.05 7.24
C ASP A 110 15.69 4.86 7.29
N VAL A 111 15.02 5.51 8.24
CA VAL A 111 13.55 5.47 8.34
C VAL A 111 12.90 6.07 7.08
N SER A 112 13.41 7.21 6.60
CA SER A 112 12.89 7.86 5.39
C SER A 112 13.05 6.97 4.16
N ALA A 113 14.17 6.24 4.05
CA ALA A 113 14.45 5.29 2.98
C ALA A 113 13.52 4.07 3.02
N ILE A 114 13.24 3.53 4.21
CA ILE A 114 12.29 2.41 4.40
C ILE A 114 10.88 2.85 4.01
N LEU A 115 10.48 4.09 4.33
CA LEU A 115 9.17 4.62 3.97
C LEU A 115 9.02 4.82 2.46
N ASN A 116 10.09 5.15 1.73
CA ASN A 116 10.05 5.41 0.29
C ASN A 116 11.14 4.68 -0.52
N PRO A 117 11.00 3.35 -0.75
CA PRO A 117 11.98 2.58 -1.50
C PRO A 117 12.10 2.97 -2.97
N ARG A 118 11.05 3.54 -3.59
CA ARG A 118 11.08 3.98 -5.01
C ARG A 118 12.02 5.17 -5.21
N GLN A 119 12.06 6.11 -4.26
CA GLN A 119 12.98 7.26 -4.30
C GLN A 119 14.44 6.82 -4.06
N LEU A 120 14.65 5.78 -3.25
CA LEU A 120 15.95 5.15 -3.10
C LEU A 120 16.44 4.50 -4.41
N ALA A 121 15.54 3.86 -5.16
CA ALA A 121 15.85 3.27 -6.46
C ALA A 121 16.24 4.33 -7.51
N SER A 122 15.56 5.49 -7.53
CA SER A 122 15.94 6.59 -8.43
C SER A 122 17.28 7.22 -8.08
N LEU A 123 17.56 7.43 -6.78
CA LEU A 123 18.86 7.93 -6.33
C LEU A 123 19.99 6.93 -6.61
N GLY A 124 19.74 5.62 -6.46
CA GLY A 124 20.68 4.57 -6.82
C GLY A 124 20.98 4.55 -8.32
N LEU A 125 19.95 4.71 -9.16
CA LEU A 125 20.11 4.81 -10.62
C LEU A 125 20.91 6.05 -11.02
N GLU A 126 20.60 7.22 -10.43
CA GLU A 126 21.34 8.46 -10.68
C GLU A 126 22.82 8.32 -10.28
N ALA A 127 23.10 7.76 -9.10
CA ALA A 127 24.46 7.51 -8.63
C ALA A 127 25.23 6.56 -9.56
N SER A 128 24.59 5.49 -10.03
CA SER A 128 25.19 4.57 -11.02
C SER A 128 25.46 5.24 -12.36
N LEU A 129 24.54 6.09 -12.84
CA LEU A 129 24.73 6.85 -14.09
C LEU A 129 25.89 7.84 -13.98
N ARG A 130 25.98 8.57 -12.86
CA ARG A 130 27.04 9.54 -12.60
C ARG A 130 28.41 8.86 -12.51
N ALA A 131 28.49 7.71 -11.85
CA ALA A 131 29.71 6.91 -11.78
C ALA A 131 30.15 6.39 -13.17
N HIS A 132 29.21 5.99 -14.02
CA HIS A 132 29.51 5.53 -15.37
C HIS A 132 30.02 6.67 -16.28
N LEU A 133 29.40 7.85 -16.18
CA LEU A 133 29.81 9.04 -16.93
C LEU A 133 31.19 9.55 -16.52
N LEU A 134 31.53 9.49 -15.22
CA LEU A 134 32.87 9.85 -14.73
C LEU A 134 33.95 8.82 -15.11
N LYS A 135 33.58 7.58 -15.43
CA LYS A 135 34.51 6.52 -15.83
C LYS A 135 34.79 6.51 -17.35
N THR A 136 33.97 7.22 -18.13
CA THR A 136 34.03 7.26 -19.59
C THR A 136 34.61 8.57 -20.14
N LEU A 137 34.91 9.53 -19.27
CA LEU A 137 35.74 10.71 -19.50
C LEU A 137 37.14 10.48 -18.94
#